data_AF-X0TYI5-F1
#
_entry.id   AF-X0TYI5-F1
#
_cell.length_a   1.000
_cell.length_b   1.000
_cell.length_c   1.000
_cell.angle_alpha   90.00
_cell.angle_beta   90.00
_cell.angle_gamma   90.00
#
_symmetry.space_group_name_H-M   'P 1'
#
loop_
_entity.id
_entity.type
_entity.pdbx_description
1 polymer ?
#
loop_
_entity_poly.entity_id
_entity_poly.type
_entity_poly.pdbx_seq_one_letter_code
_entity_poly.pdbx_strand_id
1 'polypeptide(L)' 'MAEEEKICFVIGPIGEEGSEIRERSDTFFHEIIAPAAVECGYTPRRADHPSLPG' A
#
# COMPACT_ATOMS: atom_id res chain seq x y z
N MET A 1 23.16 12.43 5.12
CA MET A 1 22.11 12.91 4.20
C MET A 1 20.92 12.01 4.46
N ALA A 2 19.82 12.52 5.03
CA ALA A 2 18.63 11.71 5.19
C ALA A 2 18.10 11.45 3.78
N GLU A 3 18.14 10.20 3.34
CA GLU A 3 17.50 9.81 2.08
C GLU A 3 16.00 10.02 2.29
N GLU A 4 15.39 10.94 1.55
CA GLU A 4 13.93 11.10 1.57
C GLU A 4 13.32 9.80 1.06
N GLU A 5 12.65 9.09 1.96
CA GLU A 5 11.98 7.84 1.63
C GLU A 5 10.95 8.10 0.53
N LYS A 6 11.13 7.48 -0.64
CA LYS A 6 10.24 7.69 -1.78
C LYS A 6 8.97 6.90 -1.57
N ILE A 7 7.92 7.55 -1.09
CA ILE A 7 6.65 6.89 -0.79
C ILE A 7 5.81 6.75 -2.08
N CYS A 8 5.41 5.53 -2.41
CA CYS A 8 4.38 5.26 -3.40
C CYS A 8 3.02 5.23 -2.70
N PHE A 9 2.30 6.34 -2.73
CA PHE A 9 0.99 6.45 -2.10
C PHE A 9 -0.10 5.88 -3.02
N VAL A 10 -0.74 4.79 -2.57
CA VAL A 10 -1.72 4.03 -3.33
C VAL A 10 -3.13 4.40 -2.89
N ILE A 11 -3.92 4.90 -3.84
CA ILE A 11 -5.34 5.20 -3.65
C ILE A 11 -6.14 4.12 -4.37
N GLY A 12 -7.01 3.45 -3.63
CA GLY A 12 -7.86 2.39 -4.17
C GLY A 12 -9.11 2.22 -3.33
N PRO A 13 -10.06 1.39 -3.80
CA PRO A 13 -11.23 1.06 -3.02
C PRO A 13 -10.79 0.35 -1.73
N ILE A 14 -11.14 0.92 -0.57
CA ILE A 14 -10.92 0.25 0.72
C ILE A 14 -11.99 -0.83 0.84
N GLY A 15 -13.28 -0.47 0.77
CA GLY A 15 -14.37 -1.40 1.02
C GLY A 15 -14.55 -1.71 2.50
N GLU A 16 -15.71 -2.25 2.86
CA GLU A 16 -15.97 -2.67 4.25
C GLU A 16 -15.13 -3.91 4.61
N GLU A 17 -14.81 -4.06 5.89
CA GLU A 17 -14.11 -5.25 6.39
C GLU A 17 -14.90 -6.52 6.04
N GLY A 18 -14.22 -7.51 5.44
CA GLY A 18 -14.84 -8.76 4.98
C GLY A 18 -15.64 -8.64 3.67
N SER A 19 -15.64 -7.48 3.01
CA SER A 19 -16.22 -7.37 1.66
C SER A 19 -15.26 -7.91 0.59
N GLU A 20 -15.82 -8.45 -0.49
CA GLU A 20 -15.04 -8.91 -1.65
C GLU A 20 -14.21 -7.77 -2.28
N ILE A 21 -14.67 -6.52 -2.12
CA ILE A 21 -13.95 -5.31 -2.55
C ILE A 21 -12.66 -5.15 -1.74
N ARG A 22 -12.72 -5.32 -0.41
CA ARG A 22 -11.56 -5.23 0.47
C ARG A 22 -10.57 -6.35 0.18
N GLU A 23 -11.03 -7.60 0.10
CA GLU A 23 -10.18 -8.75 -0.21
C GLU A 23 -9.45 -8.61 -1.55
N ARG A 24 -10.17 -8.18 -2.60
CA ARG A 24 -9.56 -7.93 -3.91
C ARG A 24 -8.56 -6.78 -3.86
N SER A 25 -8.89 -5.69 -3.16
CA SER A 25 -8.01 -4.53 -3.04
C SER A 25 -6.74 -4.86 -2.26
N ASP A 26 -6.85 -5.65 -1.19
CA ASP A 26 -5.73 -6.17 -0.40
C ASP A 26 -4.85 -7.07 -1.26
N THR A 27 -5.44 -8.06 -1.93
CA THR A 27 -4.71 -8.96 -2.83
C THR A 27 -3.96 -8.18 -3.91
N PHE A 28 -4.62 -7.21 -4.53
CA PHE A 28 -3.99 -6.40 -5.59
C PHE A 28 -2.85 -5.51 -5.05
N PHE A 29 -3.02 -4.93 -3.87
CA PHE A 29 -1.96 -4.14 -3.22
C PHE A 29 -0.75 -5.01 -2.88
N HIS A 30 -0.96 -6.18 -2.28
CA HIS A 30 0.10 -7.06 -1.80
C HIS A 30 0.85 -7.77 -2.93
N GLU A 31 0.11 -8.32 -3.90
CA GLU A 31 0.69 -9.19 -4.94
C GLU A 31 1.19 -8.43 -6.17
N ILE A 32 0.67 -7.23 -6.43
CA ILE A 32 0.99 -6.46 -7.66
C ILE A 32 1.70 -5.15 -7.34
N ILE A 33 1.07 -4.29 -6.54
CA ILE A 33 1.56 -2.91 -6.35
C ILE A 33 2.80 -2.88 -5.46
N ALA A 34 2.77 -3.61 -4.33
CA ALA A 34 3.88 -3.63 -3.39
C ALA A 34 5.19 -4.14 -4.01
N PRO A 35 5.25 -5.30 -4.69
CA PRO A 35 6.50 -5.76 -5.30
C PRO A 35 6.98 -4.80 -6.39
N ALA A 36 6.10 -4.28 -7.24
CA ALA A 36 6.48 -3.33 -8.29
C ALA A 36 7.03 -2.01 -7.72
N ALA A 37 6.42 -1.47 -6.66
CA ALA A 37 6.88 -0.27 -5.98
C ALA A 37 8.27 -0.47 -5.36
N VAL A 38 8.48 -1.62 -4.69
CA VAL A 38 9.76 -1.98 -4.08
C VAL A 38 10.85 -2.15 -5.13
N GLU A 39 10.57 -2.81 -6.26
CA GLU A 39 11.51 -2.93 -7.38
C GLU A 39 11.91 -1.57 -7.97
N CYS A 40 10.99 -0.60 -7.94
CA CYS A 40 11.25 0.77 -8.37
C CYS A 40 11.95 1.64 -7.31
N GLY A 41 12.24 1.08 -6.12
CA GLY A 41 12.87 1.80 -5.00
C GLY A 41 11.92 2.73 -4.24
N TYR A 42 10.62 2.42 -4.23
CA TYR A 42 9.60 3.14 -3.47
C TYR A 42 9.06 2.29 -2.31
N THR A 43 8.66 2.96 -1.23
CA THR A 43 7.90 2.36 -0.14
C THR A 43 6.40 2.42 -0.46
N PRO A 44 5.71 1.30 -0.74
CA PRO A 44 4.27 1.30 -0.98
C PRO A 44 3.51 1.64 0.32
N ARG A 45 2.58 2.59 0.25
CA ARG A 45 1.69 2.96 1.35
C ARG A 45 0.28 3.15 0.86
N ARG A 46 -0.68 2.42 1.41
CA ARG A 46 -2.10 2.59 1.12
C ARG A 46 -2.76 3.54 2.11
N ALA A 47 -3.86 4.18 1.72
CA ALA A 47 -4.55 5.17 2.56
C ALA A 47 -5.03 4.66 3.92
N ASP A 48 -5.28 3.35 4.04
CA ASP A 48 -5.74 2.65 5.24
C ASP A 48 -4.61 1.92 6.00
N HIS A 49 -3.36 2.01 5.53
CA HIS A 49 -2.24 1.43 6.26
C HIS A 49 -2.17 2.07 7.64
N PRO A 50 -2.15 1.28 8.73
CA PRO A 50 -2.08 1.86 10.05
C PRO A 50 -0.77 2.65 10.16
N SER A 51 -0.90 3.96 10.35
CA SER A 51 0.15 4.79 10.89
C SER A 51 0.44 4.26 12.29
N LEU A 52 1.36 3.32 12.44
CA LEU A 52 1.98 3.05 13.74
C LEU A 52 3.15 4.03 13.90
N PRO A 53 3.00 5.16 14.61
CA PRO A 53 4.08 5.68 15.42
C PRO A 53 4.11 4.84 16.71
N GLY A 54 4.97 3.83 16.73
CA GLY A 54 5.41 3.17 17.96
C GLY A 54 6.73 3.78 18.40
#